data_AF-A0A7S2UXM1-F1
#
_entry.id   AF-A0A7S2UXM1-F1
#
_cell.length_a   1.000
_cell.length_b   1.000
_cell.length_c   1.000
_cell.angle_alpha   90.00
_cell.angle_beta   90.00
_cell.angle_gamma   90.00
#
_symmetry.space_group_name_H-M   'P 1'
#
loop_
_entity.id
_entity.type
_entity.pdbx_description
1 polymer ?
#
loop_
_entity_poly.entity_id
_entity_poly.type
_entity_poly.pdbx_seq_one_letter_code
_entity_poly.pdbx_strand_id
1 'polypeptide(L)'
;ERLAGYMWAGVVVNTIAMALVGSTSFMEDESGGGVLGSDPKLGFFLIMLSVVVQGAQYVFEEKVMANDNCPPLMVIGMEGFWGVLLTFFIAFPVAYILPGNDYGGSFESAYDAWVMWMNDGKIRLLVCLFFVSITGYNVMSIYVTKLLSSIWHAILDNFRPVSVWMFGLLIYYSWSDGTMGEAWGTYSFLQLAGMLLLFVGTAIYNGSMPCCLFGLEGYTALEGVDKHMRTPGRMTTPTLMRSPMLTKAINTPDAAAAARAQRELEMQNDGFVKPAKTQSFV
;
A
#
# COMPACT_ATOMS: atom_id res chain seq x y z
N GLU A 1 6.17 18.28 8.19
CA GLU A 1 5.06 18.80 9.02
C GLU A 1 5.30 18.41 10.48
N ARG A 2 4.77 19.15 11.46
CA ARG A 2 4.89 18.77 12.89
C ARG A 2 3.76 17.80 13.24
N LEU A 3 4.11 16.58 13.64
CA LEU A 3 3.13 15.58 14.07
C LEU A 3 2.59 15.91 15.47
N ALA A 4 1.30 15.73 15.67
CA ALA A 4 0.67 15.85 16.98
C ALA A 4 1.08 14.70 17.91
N GLY A 5 1.07 14.93 19.23
CA GLY A 5 1.52 13.95 20.22
C GLY A 5 0.78 12.60 20.15
N TYR A 6 -0.52 12.60 19.83
CA TYR A 6 -1.30 11.37 19.69
C TYR A 6 -0.87 10.53 18.48
N MET A 7 -0.39 11.17 17.41
CA MET A 7 0.12 10.47 16.22
C MET A 7 1.40 9.71 16.58
N TRP A 8 2.30 10.33 17.36
CA TRP A 8 3.49 9.65 17.88
C TRP A 8 3.13 8.46 18.77
N ALA A 9 2.12 8.60 19.63
CA ALA A 9 1.64 7.49 20.44
C ALA A 9 1.11 6.33 19.55
N GLY A 10 0.36 6.62 18.49
CA GLY A 10 -0.10 5.62 17.53
C GLY A 10 1.05 4.90 16.82
N VAL A 11 2.09 5.63 16.42
CA VAL A 11 3.31 5.04 15.83
C VAL A 11 4.00 4.09 16.82
N VAL A 12 4.19 4.51 18.07
CA VAL A 12 4.81 3.67 19.11
C VAL A 12 4.00 2.40 19.36
N VAL A 13 2.67 2.51 19.45
CA VAL A 13 1.79 1.34 19.60
C VAL A 13 1.92 0.38 18.42
N ASN A 14 1.96 0.89 17.18
CA ASN A 14 2.18 0.07 15.99
C ASN A 14 3.56 -0.62 16.00
N THR A 15 4.62 0.07 16.45
CA THR A 15 5.95 -0.54 16.58
C THR A 15 5.95 -1.67 17.62
N ILE A 16 5.28 -1.49 18.77
CA ILE A 16 5.14 -2.53 19.79
C ILE A 16 4.33 -3.72 19.24
N ALA A 17 3.25 -3.46 18.52
CA ALA A 17 2.44 -4.49 17.88
C ALA A 17 3.26 -5.36 16.91
N MET A 18 4.04 -4.72 16.03
CA MET A 18 4.91 -5.43 15.08
C MET A 18 6.01 -6.24 15.79
N ALA A 19 6.59 -5.71 16.87
CA ALA A 19 7.57 -6.44 17.68
C ALA A 19 6.95 -7.66 18.37
N LEU A 20 5.72 -7.54 18.90
CA LEU A 20 4.99 -8.65 19.51
C LEU A 20 4.67 -9.74 18.48
N VAL A 21 4.16 -9.36 17.30
CA VAL A 21 3.91 -10.31 16.19
C VAL A 21 5.20 -11.01 15.77
N GLY A 22 6.31 -10.29 15.62
CA GLY A 22 7.60 -10.90 15.28
C GLY A 22 8.16 -11.80 16.38
N SER A 23 7.81 -11.56 17.64
CA SER A 23 8.32 -12.35 18.77
C SER A 23 7.75 -13.76 18.85
N THR A 24 6.58 -14.02 18.25
CA THR A 24 5.96 -15.34 18.27
C THR A 24 6.83 -16.38 17.57
N SER A 25 7.53 -15.98 16.50
CA SER A 25 8.44 -16.85 15.75
C SER A 25 9.62 -17.33 16.60
N PHE A 26 10.13 -16.52 17.55
CA PHE A 26 11.20 -16.96 18.45
C PHE A 26 10.70 -17.93 19.52
N MET A 27 9.47 -17.72 20.01
CA MET A 27 8.89 -18.53 21.07
C MET A 27 8.52 -19.94 20.57
N GLU A 28 8.15 -20.06 19.29
CA GLU A 28 7.92 -21.35 18.65
C GLU A 28 9.24 -22.13 18.44
N ASP A 29 10.32 -21.47 18.04
CA ASP A 29 11.64 -22.11 17.85
C ASP A 29 12.25 -22.64 19.15
N GLU A 30 12.05 -21.98 20.31
CA GLU A 30 12.56 -22.51 21.59
C GLU A 30 11.88 -23.83 22.02
N SER A 31 10.70 -24.14 21.46
CA SER A 31 9.94 -25.35 21.76
C SER A 31 10.25 -26.54 20.84
N GLY A 32 10.95 -26.31 19.72
CA GLY A 32 11.37 -27.34 18.77
C GLY A 32 12.89 -27.36 18.60
N GLY A 33 13.56 -28.41 19.09
CA GLY A 33 15.03 -28.52 19.12
C GLY A 33 15.73 -28.05 17.83
N GLY A 34 16.35 -26.88 17.92
CA GLY A 34 16.85 -26.11 16.78
C GLY A 34 17.95 -26.80 15.98
N VAL A 35 17.78 -26.77 14.66
CA VAL A 35 18.83 -27.05 13.67
C VAL A 35 19.90 -25.96 13.79
N LEU A 36 21.16 -26.39 13.81
CA LEU A 36 22.37 -25.57 13.96
C LEU A 36 22.43 -24.41 12.93
N GLY A 37 22.55 -23.16 13.42
CA GLY A 37 23.37 -22.15 12.73
C GLY A 37 22.78 -20.76 12.45
N SER A 38 21.48 -20.53 12.55
CA SER A 38 20.87 -19.21 12.28
C SER A 38 20.33 -18.60 13.55
N ASP A 39 20.98 -17.55 14.06
CA ASP A 39 20.53 -16.80 15.24
C ASP A 39 19.29 -15.97 14.87
N PRO A 40 18.05 -16.37 15.25
CA PRO A 40 16.82 -15.74 14.76
C PRO A 40 16.74 -14.26 15.10
N LYS A 41 17.45 -13.86 16.17
CA LYS A 41 17.62 -12.48 16.62
C LYS A 41 18.30 -11.59 15.58
N LEU A 42 19.27 -12.13 14.83
CA LEU A 42 19.96 -11.39 13.77
C LEU A 42 19.01 -11.14 12.59
N GLY A 43 18.20 -12.14 12.23
CA GLY A 43 17.16 -11.99 11.20
C GLY A 43 16.14 -10.90 11.57
N PHE A 44 15.65 -10.91 12.81
CA PHE A 44 14.76 -9.87 13.34
C PHE A 44 15.35 -8.47 13.26
N PHE A 45 16.60 -8.32 13.70
CA PHE A 45 17.28 -7.03 13.67
C PHE A 45 17.45 -6.50 12.23
N LEU A 46 17.81 -7.39 11.29
CA LEU A 46 17.90 -7.03 9.86
C LEU A 46 16.55 -6.62 9.28
N ILE A 47 15.46 -7.29 9.66
CA ILE A 47 14.10 -6.90 9.24
C ILE A 47 13.71 -5.53 9.82
N MET A 48 14.02 -5.26 11.10
CA MET A 48 13.74 -3.94 11.69
C MET A 48 14.51 -2.83 10.98
N LEU A 49 15.77 -3.08 10.60
CA LEU A 49 16.55 -2.12 9.82
C LEU A 49 15.98 -1.90 8.42
N SER A 50 15.53 -2.96 7.74
CA SER A 50 14.95 -2.85 6.39
C SER A 50 13.66 -2.01 6.38
N VAL A 51 12.82 -2.13 7.41
CA VAL A 51 11.60 -1.32 7.55
C VAL A 51 11.90 0.17 7.70
N VAL A 52 12.99 0.54 8.40
CA VAL A 52 13.42 1.95 8.48
C VAL A 52 13.83 2.48 7.11
N VAL A 53 14.58 1.68 6.33
CA VAL A 53 14.98 2.05 4.96
C VAL A 53 13.75 2.17 4.05
N GLN A 54 12.80 1.24 4.16
CA GLN A 54 11.54 1.27 3.40
C GLN A 54 10.69 2.50 3.75
N GLY A 55 10.60 2.89 5.03
CA GLY A 55 9.94 4.12 5.42
C GLY A 55 10.60 5.36 4.82
N ALA A 56 11.93 5.41 4.77
CA ALA A 56 12.67 6.49 4.11
C ALA A 56 12.42 6.52 2.60
N GLN A 57 12.33 5.36 1.95
CA GLN A 57 11.97 5.24 0.53
C GLN A 57 10.59 5.87 0.26
N TYR A 58 9.56 5.54 1.04
CA TYR A 58 8.21 6.08 0.83
C TYR A 58 8.14 7.60 0.95
N VAL A 59 8.88 8.17 1.91
CA VAL A 59 8.98 9.62 2.07
C VAL A 59 9.75 10.25 0.90
N PHE A 60 10.79 9.59 0.41
CA PHE A 60 11.54 10.04 -0.75
C PHE A 60 10.68 10.03 -2.03
N GLU A 61 9.94 8.94 -2.28
CA GLU A 61 9.00 8.83 -3.40
C GLU A 61 7.95 9.94 -3.37
N GLU A 62 7.31 10.15 -2.21
CA GLU A 62 6.33 11.21 -2.03
C GLU A 62 6.95 12.58 -2.32
N LYS A 63 8.16 12.84 -1.81
CA LYS A 63 8.86 14.10 -2.02
C LYS A 63 9.22 14.33 -3.49
N VAL A 64 9.72 13.31 -4.20
CA VAL A 64 10.05 13.39 -5.63
C VAL A 64 8.79 13.61 -6.47
N MET A 65 7.70 12.92 -6.15
CA MET A 65 6.44 13.12 -6.86
C MET A 65 5.81 14.49 -6.58
N ALA A 66 5.95 15.02 -5.36
CA ALA A 66 5.37 16.30 -4.95
C ALA A 66 6.19 17.51 -5.44
N ASN A 67 7.52 17.46 -5.31
CA ASN A 67 8.40 18.59 -5.62
C ASN A 67 8.84 18.61 -7.09
N ASP A 68 9.18 17.45 -7.64
CA ASP A 68 9.75 17.36 -9.00
C ASP A 68 8.68 17.02 -10.06
N ASN A 69 7.40 16.89 -9.65
CA ASN A 69 6.26 16.52 -10.49
C ASN A 69 6.50 15.26 -11.35
N CYS A 70 7.35 14.35 -10.87
CA CYS A 70 7.71 13.15 -11.59
C CYS A 70 6.48 12.23 -11.77
N PRO A 71 6.23 11.67 -12.97
CA PRO A 71 5.19 10.67 -13.16
C PRO A 71 5.45 9.41 -12.29
N PRO A 72 4.46 8.87 -11.56
CA PRO A 72 4.61 7.68 -10.72
C PRO A 72 5.19 6.48 -11.44
N LEU A 73 4.74 6.28 -12.68
CA LEU A 73 5.18 5.19 -13.53
C LEU A 73 6.68 5.29 -13.90
N MET A 74 7.23 6.51 -13.92
CA MET A 74 8.66 6.71 -14.13
C MET A 74 9.45 6.41 -12.86
N VAL A 75 8.97 6.85 -11.69
CA VAL A 75 9.60 6.57 -10.39
C VAL A 75 9.73 5.06 -10.17
N ILE A 76 8.62 4.33 -10.27
CA ILE A 76 8.62 2.88 -10.10
C ILE A 76 9.42 2.13 -11.17
N GLY A 77 9.48 2.67 -12.40
CA GLY A 77 10.30 2.12 -13.47
C GLY A 77 11.79 2.25 -13.17
N MET A 78 12.21 3.39 -12.62
CA MET A 78 13.60 3.62 -12.20
C MET A 78 13.98 2.75 -10.99
N GLU A 79 13.07 2.56 -10.04
CA GLU A 79 13.26 1.63 -8.92
C GLU A 79 13.42 0.19 -9.40
N GLY A 80 12.55 -0.27 -10.31
CA GLY A 80 12.67 -1.59 -10.92
C GLY A 80 13.98 -1.75 -11.68
N PHE A 81 14.41 -0.74 -12.42
CA PHE A 81 15.68 -0.75 -13.14
C PHE A 81 16.89 -0.89 -12.20
N TRP A 82 16.98 -0.06 -11.15
CA TRP A 82 18.04 -0.18 -10.15
C TRP A 82 17.95 -1.47 -9.35
N GLY A 83 16.74 -1.94 -9.04
CA GLY A 83 16.49 -3.22 -8.37
C GLY A 83 17.04 -4.39 -9.18
N VAL A 84 16.84 -4.40 -10.50
CA VAL A 84 17.42 -5.43 -11.39
C VAL A 84 18.94 -5.37 -11.38
N LEU A 85 19.53 -4.18 -11.48
CA LEU A 85 20.99 -4.03 -11.45
C LEU A 85 21.59 -4.53 -10.13
N LEU A 86 21.04 -4.10 -8.98
CA LEU A 86 21.52 -4.53 -7.67
C LEU A 86 21.31 -6.04 -7.47
N THR A 87 20.19 -6.59 -7.93
CA THR A 87 19.93 -8.04 -7.82
C THR A 87 20.91 -8.85 -8.66
N PHE A 88 21.13 -8.46 -9.92
CA PHE A 88 21.97 -9.21 -10.85
C PHE A 88 23.47 -9.09 -10.52
N PHE A 89 23.94 -7.91 -10.13
CA PHE A 89 25.36 -7.65 -9.90
C PHE A 89 25.81 -7.82 -8.45
N ILE A 90 24.89 -7.82 -7.48
CA ILE A 90 25.23 -7.93 -6.05
C ILE A 90 24.54 -9.15 -5.42
N ALA A 91 23.21 -9.22 -5.46
CA ALA A 91 22.49 -10.28 -4.74
C ALA A 91 22.81 -11.69 -5.26
N PHE A 92 22.71 -11.93 -6.57
CA PHE A 92 23.00 -13.26 -7.14
C PHE A 92 24.47 -13.69 -6.97
N PRO A 93 25.48 -12.84 -7.21
CA PRO A 93 26.87 -13.22 -6.93
C PRO A 93 27.11 -13.53 -5.45
N VAL A 94 26.56 -12.73 -4.54
CA VAL A 94 26.68 -12.99 -3.10
C VAL A 94 26.01 -14.32 -2.71
N ALA A 95 24.79 -14.58 -3.21
CA ALA A 95 24.06 -15.82 -2.94
C ALA A 95 24.76 -17.06 -3.52
N TYR A 96 25.46 -16.92 -4.66
CA TYR A 96 26.23 -18.01 -5.24
C TYR A 96 27.51 -18.35 -4.46
N ILE A 97 28.18 -17.34 -3.88
CA ILE A 97 29.44 -17.54 -3.13
C ILE A 97 29.19 -18.09 -1.73
N LEU A 98 28.05 -17.75 -1.13
CA LEU A 98 27.70 -18.24 0.21
C LEU A 98 27.51 -19.76 0.18
N PRO A 99 28.10 -20.50 1.14
CA PRO A 99 27.93 -21.94 1.20
C PRO A 99 26.49 -22.30 1.60
N GLY A 100 25.91 -23.26 0.89
CA GLY A 100 24.55 -23.72 1.15
C GLY A 100 24.29 -25.14 0.65
N ASN A 101 23.03 -25.55 0.75
CA ASN A 101 22.59 -26.92 0.43
C ASN A 101 22.11 -27.07 -1.02
N ASP A 102 22.22 -26.02 -1.83
CA ASP A 102 21.73 -26.01 -3.20
C ASP A 102 22.78 -26.55 -4.19
N TYR A 103 22.40 -26.68 -5.46
CA TYR A 103 23.26 -27.24 -6.52
C TYR A 103 24.63 -26.55 -6.58
N GLY A 104 25.71 -27.32 -6.35
CA GLY A 104 27.08 -26.81 -6.36
C GLY A 104 27.62 -26.36 -5.00
N GLY A 105 26.89 -26.58 -3.91
CA GLY A 105 27.30 -26.18 -2.56
C GLY A 105 27.12 -24.68 -2.29
N SER A 106 26.39 -23.99 -3.16
CA SER A 106 26.00 -22.58 -3.00
C SER A 106 24.70 -22.46 -2.21
N PHE A 107 24.42 -21.25 -1.70
CA PHE A 107 23.15 -20.91 -1.08
C PHE A 107 22.02 -20.81 -2.10
N GLU A 108 22.29 -20.23 -3.27
CA GLU A 108 21.34 -20.19 -4.39
C GLU A 108 22.08 -20.23 -5.73
N SER A 109 21.66 -21.12 -6.64
CA SER A 109 22.22 -21.21 -7.99
C SER A 109 21.25 -20.67 -9.03
N ALA A 110 21.53 -19.47 -9.54
CA ALA A 110 20.73 -18.85 -10.61
C ALA A 110 20.67 -19.71 -11.89
N TYR A 111 21.72 -20.51 -12.14
CA TYR A 111 21.74 -21.44 -13.27
C TYR A 111 20.72 -22.57 -13.06
N ASP A 112 20.68 -23.16 -11.87
CA ASP A 112 19.73 -24.24 -11.57
C ASP A 112 18.27 -23.73 -11.60
N ALA A 113 18.03 -22.56 -11.02
CA ALA A 113 16.73 -21.89 -11.09
C ALA A 113 16.26 -21.65 -12.54
N TRP A 114 17.18 -21.27 -13.43
CA TRP A 114 16.89 -21.11 -14.86
C TRP A 114 16.51 -22.43 -15.53
N VAL A 115 17.22 -23.52 -15.23
CA VAL A 115 16.92 -24.86 -15.74
C VAL A 115 15.55 -25.34 -15.22
N MET A 116 15.23 -25.14 -13.95
CA MET A 116 13.92 -25.46 -13.38
C MET A 116 12.79 -24.70 -14.07
N TRP A 117 12.98 -23.39 -14.30
CA TRP A 117 12.00 -22.56 -14.99
C TRP A 117 11.76 -23.00 -16.44
N MET A 118 12.81 -23.40 -17.18
CA MET A 118 12.64 -23.86 -18.55
C MET A 118 11.96 -25.22 -18.67
N ASN A 119 12.16 -26.11 -17.70
CA ASN A 119 11.70 -27.49 -17.78
C ASN A 119 10.29 -27.70 -17.20
N ASP A 120 9.83 -26.90 -16.23
CA ASP A 120 8.52 -27.09 -15.61
C ASP A 120 7.47 -26.03 -16.04
N GLY A 121 6.39 -26.49 -16.66
CA GLY A 121 5.27 -25.64 -17.07
C GLY A 121 4.52 -24.98 -15.91
N LYS A 122 4.41 -25.64 -14.76
CA LYS A 122 3.75 -25.11 -13.55
C LYS A 122 4.58 -23.98 -12.94
N ILE A 123 5.89 -24.17 -12.83
CA ILE A 123 6.80 -23.12 -12.33
C ILE A 123 6.72 -21.88 -13.22
N ARG A 124 6.73 -22.04 -14.55
CA ARG A 124 6.55 -20.91 -15.47
C ARG A 124 5.26 -20.14 -15.23
N LEU A 125 4.14 -20.85 -15.09
CA LEU A 125 2.85 -20.22 -14.84
C LEU A 125 2.87 -19.45 -13.51
N LEU A 126 3.38 -20.06 -12.44
CA LEU A 126 3.47 -19.41 -11.12
C LEU A 126 4.37 -18.18 -11.15
N VAL A 127 5.53 -18.24 -11.79
CA VAL A 127 6.45 -17.10 -11.96
C VAL A 127 5.78 -15.98 -12.77
N CYS A 128 5.06 -16.30 -13.85
CA CYS A 128 4.32 -15.29 -14.61
C CYS A 128 3.20 -14.63 -13.80
N LEU A 129 2.41 -15.42 -13.06
CA LEU A 129 1.36 -14.89 -12.19
C LEU A 129 1.94 -14.00 -11.09
N PHE A 130 3.05 -14.43 -10.49
CA PHE A 130 3.78 -13.66 -9.49
C PHE A 130 4.29 -12.33 -10.08
N PHE A 131 4.88 -12.35 -11.28
CA PHE A 131 5.37 -11.15 -11.96
C PHE A 131 4.26 -10.14 -12.25
N VAL A 132 3.11 -10.60 -12.75
CA VAL A 132 1.94 -9.74 -13.01
C VAL A 132 1.38 -9.19 -11.69
N SER A 133 1.27 -10.04 -10.67
CA SER A 133 0.76 -9.66 -9.35
C SER A 133 1.63 -8.59 -8.71
N ILE A 134 2.94 -8.78 -8.66
CA ILE A 134 3.85 -7.83 -8.01
C ILE A 134 3.95 -6.51 -8.78
N THR A 135 3.90 -6.57 -10.12
CA THR A 135 3.86 -5.36 -10.95
C THR A 135 2.59 -4.57 -10.68
N GLY A 136 1.43 -5.23 -10.66
CA GLY A 136 0.15 -4.61 -10.33
C GLY A 136 0.15 -4.01 -8.92
N TYR A 137 0.66 -4.77 -7.95
CA TYR A 137 0.82 -4.31 -6.58
C TYR A 137 1.67 -3.03 -6.50
N ASN A 138 2.87 -3.03 -7.08
CA ASN A 138 3.78 -1.90 -7.03
C ASN A 138 3.16 -0.67 -7.72
N VAL A 139 2.53 -0.84 -8.89
CA VAL A 139 1.85 0.26 -9.60
C VAL A 139 0.73 0.85 -8.73
N MET A 140 -0.12 0.02 -8.13
CA MET A 140 -1.18 0.53 -7.25
C MET A 140 -0.62 1.22 -6.01
N SER A 141 0.46 0.68 -5.41
CA SER A 141 1.13 1.27 -4.25
C SER A 141 1.62 2.69 -4.52
N ILE A 142 2.32 2.91 -5.64
CA ILE A 142 2.82 4.27 -5.95
C ILE A 142 1.67 5.25 -6.25
N TYR A 143 0.55 4.75 -6.81
CA TYR A 143 -0.65 5.57 -6.99
C TYR A 143 -1.32 5.92 -5.65
N VAL A 144 -1.32 5.03 -4.67
CA VAL A 144 -1.76 5.34 -3.30
C VAL A 144 -0.91 6.45 -2.70
N THR A 145 0.42 6.36 -2.78
CA THR A 145 1.33 7.42 -2.29
C THR A 145 1.00 8.76 -2.95
N LYS A 146 0.80 8.78 -4.27
CA LYS A 146 0.51 10.01 -5.01
C LYS A 146 -0.85 10.61 -4.70
N LEU A 147 -1.89 9.78 -4.57
CA LEU A 147 -3.27 10.26 -4.46
C LEU A 147 -3.64 10.60 -3.01
N LEU A 148 -3.03 9.92 -2.03
CA LEU A 148 -3.28 10.12 -0.61
C LEU A 148 -2.04 10.71 0.08
N SER A 149 -1.10 9.87 0.53
CA SER A 149 0.18 10.25 1.12
C SER A 149 1.06 9.02 1.41
N SER A 150 2.33 9.22 1.75
CA SER A 150 3.24 8.15 2.23
C SER A 150 2.73 7.49 3.52
N ILE A 151 2.02 8.24 4.35
CA ILE A 151 1.42 7.77 5.60
C ILE A 151 0.34 6.71 5.32
N TRP A 152 -0.55 6.98 4.37
CA TRP A 152 -1.60 6.02 3.99
C TRP A 152 -1.03 4.76 3.34
N HIS A 153 0.07 4.89 2.58
CA HIS A 153 0.79 3.74 2.06
C HIS A 153 1.31 2.86 3.21
N ALA A 154 2.00 3.45 4.20
CA ALA A 154 2.50 2.71 5.35
C ALA A 154 1.38 2.05 6.17
N ILE A 155 0.21 2.70 6.29
CA ILE A 155 -0.97 2.11 6.93
C ILE A 155 -1.50 0.91 6.13
N LEU A 156 -1.63 1.02 4.80
CA LEU A 156 -2.12 -0.08 3.97
C LEU A 156 -1.16 -1.27 3.95
N ASP A 157 0.15 -1.01 4.04
CA ASP A 157 1.16 -2.07 4.16
C ASP A 157 1.01 -2.91 5.42
N ASN A 158 0.53 -2.32 6.51
CA ASN A 158 0.29 -3.06 7.74
C ASN A 158 -0.83 -4.12 7.62
N PHE A 159 -1.70 -4.04 6.60
CA PHE A 159 -2.70 -5.08 6.33
C PHE A 159 -2.13 -6.31 5.64
N ARG A 160 -0.96 -6.19 4.99
CA ARG A 160 -0.36 -7.29 4.24
C ARG A 160 -0.01 -8.48 5.13
N PRO A 161 0.72 -8.32 6.26
CA PRO A 161 1.01 -9.44 7.15
C PRO A 161 -0.26 -10.13 7.66
N VAL A 162 -1.30 -9.35 7.99
CA VAL A 162 -2.60 -9.87 8.44
C VAL A 162 -3.25 -10.72 7.34
N SER A 163 -3.24 -10.23 6.10
CA SER A 163 -3.83 -10.94 4.96
C SER A 163 -3.08 -12.23 4.62
N VAL A 164 -1.75 -12.20 4.65
CA VAL A 164 -0.91 -13.38 4.42
C VAL A 164 -1.15 -14.44 5.49
N TRP A 165 -1.20 -14.05 6.77
CA TRP A 165 -1.48 -14.96 7.86
C TRP A 165 -2.88 -15.60 7.77
N MET A 166 -3.90 -14.80 7.49
CA MET A 166 -5.27 -15.32 7.26
C MET A 166 -5.31 -16.31 6.11
N PHE A 167 -4.61 -16.03 5.01
CA PHE A 167 -4.50 -16.97 3.89
C PHE A 167 -3.74 -18.25 4.27
N GLY A 168 -2.71 -18.16 5.11
CA GLY A 168 -1.96 -19.30 5.65
C GLY A 168 -2.87 -20.26 6.43
N LEU A 169 -3.70 -19.73 7.32
CA LEU A 169 -4.71 -20.52 8.04
C LEU A 169 -5.74 -21.14 7.08
N LEU A 170 -6.19 -20.37 6.08
CA LEU A 170 -7.18 -20.85 5.11
C LEU A 170 -6.63 -22.00 4.27
N ILE A 171 -5.38 -21.91 3.82
CA ILE A 171 -4.70 -23.01 3.11
C ILE A 171 -4.62 -24.25 3.99
N TYR A 172 -4.26 -24.10 5.27
CA TYR A 172 -4.14 -25.22 6.20
C TYR A 172 -5.46 -25.97 6.41
N TYR A 173 -6.56 -25.24 6.65
CA TYR A 173 -7.85 -25.85 6.99
C TYR A 173 -8.76 -26.16 5.79
N SER A 174 -8.66 -25.42 4.68
CA SER A 174 -9.63 -25.51 3.58
C SER A 174 -9.09 -26.16 2.30
N TRP A 175 -7.79 -26.04 2.02
CA TRP A 175 -7.24 -26.45 0.72
C TRP A 175 -6.18 -27.54 0.78
N SER A 176 -5.46 -27.68 1.90
CA SER A 176 -4.30 -28.58 1.98
C SER A 176 -4.47 -29.75 2.95
N ASP A 177 -5.64 -29.92 3.58
CA ASP A 177 -5.89 -30.96 4.59
C ASP A 177 -4.79 -31.04 5.68
N GLY A 178 -4.26 -29.88 6.07
CA GLY A 178 -3.20 -29.77 7.08
C GLY A 178 -1.77 -30.01 6.59
N THR A 179 -1.52 -30.05 5.27
CA THR A 179 -0.16 -30.27 4.72
C THR A 179 0.62 -28.98 4.44
N MET A 180 -0.05 -27.86 4.19
CA MET A 180 0.57 -26.57 3.86
C MET A 180 -0.09 -25.43 4.61
N GLY A 181 0.65 -24.35 4.87
CA GLY A 181 0.16 -23.21 5.64
C GLY A 181 0.43 -23.33 7.13
N GLU A 182 -0.09 -22.37 7.90
CA GLU A 182 0.14 -22.26 9.33
C GLU A 182 -1.07 -22.85 10.07
N ALA A 183 -0.82 -23.78 11.00
CA ALA A 183 -1.86 -24.32 11.87
C ALA A 183 -2.17 -23.33 13.01
N TRP A 184 -3.39 -23.34 13.52
CA TRP A 184 -3.70 -22.56 14.71
C TRP A 184 -3.01 -23.16 15.94
N GLY A 185 -2.02 -22.45 16.49
CA GLY A 185 -1.25 -22.84 17.67
C GLY A 185 -1.56 -21.99 18.91
N THR A 186 -0.84 -22.27 20.00
CA THR A 186 -0.94 -21.49 21.25
C THR A 186 -0.41 -20.07 21.06
N TYR A 187 0.64 -19.89 20.26
CA TYR A 187 1.22 -18.57 19.98
C TYR A 187 0.45 -17.78 18.90
N SER A 188 -0.40 -18.44 18.10
CA SER A 188 -1.31 -17.76 17.17
C SER A 188 -2.28 -16.80 17.86
N PHE A 189 -2.60 -17.03 19.14
CA PHE A 189 -3.37 -16.06 19.95
C PHE A 189 -2.59 -14.77 20.22
N LEU A 190 -1.28 -14.88 20.46
CA LEU A 190 -0.40 -13.71 20.64
C LEU A 190 -0.20 -12.96 19.33
N GLN A 191 -0.09 -13.69 18.22
CA GLN A 191 -0.02 -13.12 16.87
C GLN A 191 -1.30 -12.36 16.52
N LEU A 192 -2.48 -12.95 16.76
CA LEU A 192 -3.76 -12.27 16.59
C LEU A 192 -3.86 -11.02 17.47
N ALA A 193 -3.46 -11.11 18.75
CA ALA A 193 -3.47 -9.97 19.65
C ALA A 193 -2.56 -8.84 19.15
N GLY A 194 -1.38 -9.16 18.63
CA GLY A 194 -0.48 -8.21 17.99
C GLY A 194 -1.09 -7.56 16.74
N MET A 195 -1.75 -8.33 15.88
CA MET A 195 -2.46 -7.79 14.70
C MET A 195 -3.64 -6.89 15.08
N LEU A 196 -4.40 -7.22 16.12
CA LEU A 196 -5.46 -6.35 16.64
C LEU A 196 -4.88 -5.06 17.22
N LEU A 197 -3.76 -5.15 17.95
CA LEU A 197 -3.06 -3.99 18.49
C LEU A 197 -2.56 -3.06 17.38
N LEU A 198 -2.15 -3.60 16.24
CA LEU A 198 -1.78 -2.84 15.05
C LEU A 198 -2.97 -2.04 14.48
N PHE A 199 -4.19 -2.59 14.49
CA PHE A 199 -5.38 -1.83 14.11
C PHE A 199 -5.69 -0.73 15.11
N VAL A 200 -5.51 -0.99 16.40
CA VAL A 200 -5.69 0.01 17.45
C VAL A 200 -4.68 1.16 17.30
N GLY A 201 -3.39 0.87 17.10
CA GLY A 201 -2.37 1.90 16.90
C GLY A 201 -2.62 2.73 15.64
N THR A 202 -3.08 2.09 14.56
CA THR A 202 -3.53 2.77 13.34
C THR A 202 -4.74 3.68 13.57
N ALA A 203 -5.72 3.23 14.35
CA ALA A 203 -6.90 4.03 14.68
C ALA A 203 -6.57 5.23 15.61
N ILE A 204 -5.62 5.05 16.55
CA ILE A 204 -5.08 6.14 17.37
C ILE A 204 -4.36 7.15 16.49
N TYR A 205 -3.52 6.68 15.56
CA TYR A 205 -2.81 7.56 14.63
C TYR A 205 -3.77 8.40 13.77
N ASN A 206 -4.86 7.78 13.30
CA ASN A 206 -5.90 8.45 12.52
C ASN A 206 -6.83 9.35 13.37
N GLY A 207 -6.64 9.42 14.69
CA GLY A 207 -7.51 10.17 15.60
C GLY A 207 -8.93 9.60 15.75
N SER A 208 -9.17 8.37 15.28
CA SER A 208 -10.47 7.68 15.37
C SER A 208 -10.74 7.12 16.76
N MET A 209 -9.69 6.89 17.56
CA MET A 209 -9.78 6.44 18.94
C MET A 209 -8.93 7.31 19.86
N PRO A 210 -9.44 7.73 21.03
CA PRO A 210 -8.62 8.39 22.03
C PRO A 210 -7.57 7.41 22.58
N CYS A 211 -6.31 7.83 22.63
CA CYS A 211 -5.27 7.05 23.28
C CYS A 211 -5.44 7.14 24.80
N CYS A 212 -6.08 6.13 25.41
CA CYS A 212 -6.26 6.08 26.86
C CYS A 212 -4.93 6.02 27.63
N LEU A 213 -3.84 5.56 27.00
CA LEU A 213 -2.55 5.32 27.66
C LEU A 213 -1.74 6.60 27.96
N PHE A 214 -2.04 7.72 27.30
CA PHE A 214 -1.24 8.94 27.41
C PHE A 214 -2.01 10.19 27.82
N GLY A 215 -3.32 10.10 28.10
CA GLY A 215 -4.10 11.25 28.59
C GLY A 215 -3.95 12.53 27.73
N LEU A 216 -3.65 12.36 26.45
CA LEU A 216 -3.33 13.49 25.57
C LEU A 216 -4.63 14.23 25.22
N GLU A 217 -4.81 15.38 25.85
CA GLU A 217 -5.78 16.43 25.50
C GLU A 217 -5.57 16.85 24.04
N GLY A 218 -6.24 16.16 23.12
CA GLY A 218 -6.20 16.46 21.70
C GLY A 218 -7.25 15.68 20.91
N TYR A 219 -8.23 15.08 21.60
CA TYR A 219 -9.39 14.47 20.99
C TYR A 219 -10.35 15.58 20.53
N THR A 220 -9.98 16.31 19.47
CA THR A 220 -11.00 16.88 18.60
C THR A 220 -11.57 15.72 17.83
N ALA A 221 -12.63 15.14 18.41
CA ALA A 221 -13.63 14.38 17.66
C ALA A 221 -13.90 15.12 16.34
N LEU A 222 -14.21 14.35 15.31
CA LEU A 222 -14.52 14.75 13.95
C LEU A 222 -15.64 15.84 13.84
N GLU A 223 -15.36 17.05 14.29
CA GLU A 223 -16.14 18.28 14.12
C GLU A 223 -15.17 19.38 13.69
N GLY A 224 -14.72 19.32 12.44
CA GLY A 224 -13.89 20.39 11.87
C GLY A 224 -12.95 20.02 10.71
N VAL A 225 -12.88 18.74 10.30
CA VAL A 225 -12.06 18.32 9.14
C VAL A 225 -12.76 18.62 7.80
N ASP A 226 -13.20 19.85 7.62
CA ASP A 226 -13.55 20.40 6.31
C ASP A 226 -12.53 21.45 5.82
N LYS A 227 -11.26 21.37 6.26
CA LYS A 227 -10.22 22.24 5.69
C LYS A 227 -8.90 21.61 5.26
N HIS A 228 -8.58 20.35 5.57
CA HIS A 228 -7.33 19.74 5.08
C HIS A 228 -7.41 18.27 4.64
N MET A 229 -8.60 17.66 4.60
CA MET A 229 -8.79 16.54 3.67
C MET A 229 -8.83 17.13 2.27
N ARG A 230 -7.69 17.12 1.57
CA ARG A 230 -7.71 17.12 0.11
C ARG A 230 -8.35 15.81 -0.33
N THR A 231 -9.67 15.72 -0.26
CA THR A 231 -10.44 14.88 -1.18
C THR A 231 -10.09 15.44 -2.56
N PRO A 232 -9.30 14.77 -3.40
CA PRO A 232 -9.05 15.30 -4.71
C PRO A 232 -10.41 15.23 -5.41
N GLY A 233 -10.99 16.38 -5.77
CA GLY A 233 -12.05 16.49 -6.78
C GLY A 233 -11.63 15.96 -8.16
N ARG A 234 -10.53 15.20 -8.23
CA ARG A 234 -9.92 14.53 -9.35
C ARG A 234 -10.53 13.15 -9.59
N MET A 235 -11.33 12.61 -8.66
CA MET A 235 -11.93 11.27 -8.76
C MET A 235 -13.35 11.27 -9.33
N THR A 236 -13.95 12.42 -9.64
CA THR A 236 -15.30 12.52 -10.22
C THR A 236 -15.34 12.86 -11.71
N THR A 237 -14.19 12.93 -12.41
CA THR A 237 -14.19 13.17 -13.86
C THR A 237 -13.45 12.07 -14.61
N PRO A 238 -14.12 11.31 -15.50
CA PRO A 238 -13.47 10.29 -16.29
C PRO A 238 -12.37 10.91 -17.15
N THR A 239 -11.19 10.29 -17.12
CA THR A 239 -9.95 10.65 -17.83
C THR A 239 -10.13 10.80 -19.35
N LEU A 240 -11.23 10.31 -19.90
CA LEU A 240 -11.64 10.41 -21.30
C LEU A 240 -11.92 11.85 -21.76
N MET A 241 -12.33 12.75 -20.86
CA MET A 241 -12.56 14.17 -21.17
C MET A 241 -11.28 15.01 -21.32
N ARG A 242 -10.11 14.47 -20.99
CA ARG A 242 -8.82 15.19 -21.08
C ARG A 242 -8.05 14.93 -22.39
N SER A 243 -8.66 14.24 -23.35
CA SER A 243 -8.04 14.05 -24.67
C SER A 243 -7.93 15.38 -25.44
N PRO A 244 -6.73 15.77 -25.92
CA PRO A 244 -6.54 16.96 -26.75
C PRO A 244 -7.37 16.92 -28.04
N MET A 245 -7.77 15.74 -28.50
CA MET A 245 -8.65 15.59 -29.66
C MET A 245 -10.10 15.95 -29.37
N LEU A 246 -10.60 15.69 -28.15
CA LEU A 246 -11.95 16.10 -27.75
C LEU A 246 -12.02 17.61 -27.49
N THR A 247 -10.98 18.20 -26.91
CA THR A 247 -10.90 19.67 -26.75
C THR A 247 -10.87 20.40 -28.10
N LYS A 248 -10.23 19.82 -29.13
CA LYS A 248 -10.29 20.36 -30.50
C LYS A 248 -11.65 20.16 -31.17
N ALA A 249 -12.34 19.05 -30.91
CA ALA A 249 -13.67 18.80 -31.45
C ALA A 249 -14.72 19.77 -30.87
N ILE A 250 -14.63 20.07 -29.57
CA ILE A 250 -15.53 20.99 -28.85
C ILE A 250 -15.28 22.46 -29.20
N ASN A 251 -14.04 22.84 -29.52
CA ASN A 251 -13.68 24.22 -29.88
C ASN A 251 -13.81 24.54 -31.37
N THR A 252 -14.53 23.71 -32.14
CA THR A 252 -14.88 24.06 -33.52
C THR A 252 -15.93 25.19 -33.50
N PRO A 253 -15.85 26.19 -34.40
CA PRO A 253 -16.78 27.32 -34.42
C PRO A 253 -18.26 26.90 -34.56
N ASP A 254 -18.51 25.74 -35.17
CA ASP A 254 -19.85 25.17 -35.34
C ASP A 254 -20.47 24.67 -34.02
N ALA A 255 -19.68 24.08 -33.13
CA ALA A 255 -20.15 23.63 -31.81
C ALA A 255 -20.45 24.81 -30.87
N ALA A 256 -19.67 25.89 -30.97
CA ALA A 256 -19.91 27.12 -30.22
C ALA A 256 -21.16 27.88 -30.73
N ALA A 257 -21.44 27.84 -32.04
CA ALA A 257 -22.65 28.40 -32.62
C ALA A 257 -23.91 27.62 -32.19
N ALA A 258 -23.84 26.28 -32.18
CA ALA A 258 -24.95 25.44 -31.72
C ALA A 258 -25.28 25.64 -30.23
N ALA A 259 -24.26 25.79 -29.37
CA ALA A 259 -24.45 26.05 -27.94
C ALA A 259 -25.03 27.44 -27.64
N ARG A 260 -24.74 28.45 -28.48
CA ARG A 260 -25.37 29.78 -28.38
C ARG A 260 -26.83 29.75 -28.81
N ALA A 261 -27.14 29.05 -29.91
CA ALA A 261 -28.52 28.88 -30.37
C ALA A 261 -29.39 28.13 -29.34
N GLN A 262 -28.85 27.12 -28.63
CA GLN A 262 -29.57 26.45 -27.55
C GLN A 262 -29.84 27.37 -26.34
N ARG A 263 -28.88 28.23 -25.96
CA ARG A 263 -29.10 29.20 -24.88
C ARG A 263 -30.14 30.27 -25.22
N GLU A 264 -30.21 30.67 -26.48
CA GLU A 264 -31.25 31.61 -26.94
C GLU A 264 -32.65 30.97 -26.90
N LEU A 265 -32.76 29.69 -27.24
CA LEU A 265 -34.03 28.93 -27.12
C LEU A 265 -34.45 28.71 -25.66
N GLU A 266 -33.51 28.46 -24.76
CA GLU A 266 -33.81 28.32 -23.31
C GLU A 266 -34.28 29.65 -22.70
N MET A 267 -33.64 30.78 -23.05
CA MET A 267 -34.08 32.11 -22.59
C MET A 267 -35.45 32.50 -23.14
N GLN A 268 -35.82 32.05 -24.34
CA GLN A 268 -37.13 32.29 -24.92
C GLN A 268 -38.24 31.47 -24.23
N ASN A 269 -37.89 30.29 -23.69
CA ASN A 269 -38.82 29.41 -22.99
C ASN A 269 -39.08 29.87 -21.53
N ASP A 270 -38.06 30.42 -20.86
CA ASP A 270 -38.17 30.98 -19.50
C ASP A 270 -38.96 32.29 -19.41
N GLY A 271 -39.14 32.99 -20.55
CA GLY A 271 -39.96 34.20 -20.65
C GLY A 271 -41.46 33.96 -20.55
N PHE A 272 -41.94 32.72 -20.70
CA PHE A 272 -43.38 32.41 -20.76
C PHE A 272 -43.98 31.93 -19.42
N VAL A 273 -43.16 31.68 -18.39
CA VAL A 273 -43.62 31.09 -17.12
C VAL A 273 -43.24 31.95 -15.91
N LYS A 274 -43.87 33.11 -15.75
CA LYS A 274 -44.02 33.75 -14.43
C LYS A 274 -45.41 34.38 -14.28
N PRO A 275 -46.32 33.81 -13.48
CA PRO A 275 -47.53 34.52 -13.07
C PRO A 275 -47.19 35.57 -12.01
N ALA A 276 -47.72 36.78 -12.21
CA ALA A 276 -47.55 37.94 -11.36
C ALA A 276 -48.12 37.71 -9.94
N LYS A 277 -47.34 38.05 -8.91
CA LYS A 277 -47.86 38.22 -7.53
C LYS A 277 -48.06 39.69 -7.24
N THR A 278 -49.33 40.03 -7.04
CA THR A 278 -49.89 41.31 -6.61
C THR A 278 -49.33 41.74 -5.25
N GLN A 279 -48.80 42.96 -5.17
CA GLN A 279 -48.63 43.69 -3.92
C GLN A 279 -49.92 44.47 -3.63
N SER A 280 -50.47 44.34 -2.42
CA SER A 280 -51.41 45.33 -1.87
C SER A 280 -51.03 45.65 -0.43
N PHE A 281 -50.66 46.91 -0.22
CA PHE A 281 -50.61 47.63 1.05
C PHE A 281 -51.97 47.59 1.76
N VAL A 282 -52.00 47.28 3.06
CA VAL A 282 -52.39 48.16 4.18
C VAL A 282 -51.68 47.65 5.43
#